data_AF-A0A7V4Y142-F1
#
_entry.id   AF-A0A7V4Y142-F1
#
_cell.length_a   1.000
_cell.length_b   1.000
_cell.length_c   1.000
_cell.angle_alpha   90.00
_cell.angle_beta   90.00
_cell.angle_gamma   90.00
#
_symmetry.space_group_name_H-M   'P 1'
#
loop_
_entity.id
_entity.type
_entity.pdbx_description
1 polymer ?
#
loop_
_entity_poly.entity_id
_entity_poly.type
_entity_poly.pdbx_seq_one_letter_code
_entity_poly.pdbx_strand_id
1 'polypeptide(L)' 'MVHISQVIPRENYRLEVTLENGSSLTVSLESKLGTVRFGMLADQEFFRQVSTDGNCIAWGKG' A
#
# COMPACT_ATOMS: atom_id res chain seq x y z
N MET A 1 17.48 -0.69 11.12
CA MET A 1 16.09 -0.99 10.69
C MET A 1 15.77 -0.07 9.53
N VAL A 2 15.00 -0.52 8.55
CA VAL A 2 14.61 0.30 7.40
C VAL A 2 13.13 0.64 7.57
N HIS A 3 12.81 1.93 7.65
CA HIS A 3 11.44 2.42 7.80
C HIS A 3 10.90 2.93 6.45
N ILE A 4 9.57 2.91 6.33
CA ILE A 4 8.84 3.45 5.20
C ILE A 4 8.67 4.95 5.41
N SER A 5 9.26 5.77 4.55
CA SER A 5 9.08 7.22 4.60
C SER A 5 7.81 7.67 3.89
N GLN A 6 7.40 6.96 2.82
CA GLN A 6 6.24 7.33 2.02
C GLN A 6 5.61 6.11 1.35
N VAL A 7 4.29 6.16 1.20
CA VAL A 7 3.52 5.24 0.36
C VAL A 7 2.60 6.05 -0.56
N ILE A 8 2.62 5.75 -1.86
CA ILE A 8 1.80 6.42 -2.87
C ILE A 8 0.97 5.36 -3.61
N PRO A 9 -0.36 5.44 -3.56
CA PRO A 9 -1.20 4.58 -4.38
C PRO A 9 -1.11 5.00 -5.85
N ARG A 10 -0.97 4.01 -6.74
CA ARG A 10 -0.90 4.15 -8.20
C ARG A 10 -2.02 3.35 -8.86
N GLU A 11 -2.15 3.52 -10.18
CA GLU A 11 -3.10 2.76 -10.99
C GLU A 11 -2.80 1.25 -10.98
N ASN A 12 -3.84 0.45 -11.28
CA ASN A 12 -3.80 -1.02 -11.26
C ASN A 12 -3.39 -1.59 -9.89
N TYR A 13 -3.88 -0.98 -8.82
CA TYR A 13 -3.68 -1.43 -7.44
C TYR A 13 -2.21 -1.60 -7.07
N ARG A 14 -1.37 -0.67 -7.55
CA ARG A 14 0.06 -0.60 -7.24
C ARG A 14 0.32 0.39 -6.12
N LEU A 15 1.31 0.08 -5.30
CA LEU A 15 1.87 0.97 -4.30
C LEU A 15 3.32 1.26 -4.65
N GLU A 16 3.67 2.53 -4.68
CA GLU A 16 5.05 2.96 -4.68
C GLU A 16 5.44 3.27 -3.23
N VAL A 17 6.45 2.56 -2.73
CA VAL A 17 6.91 2.64 -1.35
C VAL A 17 8.32 3.19 -1.36
N THR A 18 8.53 4.29 -0.67
CA THR A 18 9.85 4.88 -0.46
C THR A 18 10.31 4.57 0.96
N LEU A 19 11.55 4.16 1.08
CA LEU A 19 12.21 3.86 2.35
C LEU A 19 13.10 5.04 2.75
N GLU A 20 13.36 5.20 4.04
CA GLU A 20 14.19 6.31 4.56
C GLU A 20 15.62 6.32 4.00
N ASN A 21 16.14 5.17 3.58
CA ASN A 21 17.45 5.06 2.96
C ASN A 21 17.49 5.52 1.48
N GLY A 22 16.38 6.08 0.97
CA GLY A 22 16.25 6.54 -0.41
C GLY A 22 15.95 5.46 -1.44
N SER A 23 15.86 4.18 -1.02
CA SER A 23 15.40 3.11 -1.91
C SER A 23 13.89 3.17 -2.10
N SER A 24 13.42 2.78 -3.28
CA SER A 24 12.00 2.66 -3.57
C SER A 24 11.66 1.30 -4.18
N LEU A 25 10.42 0.86 -3.95
CA LEU A 25 9.90 -0.39 -4.48
C LEU A 25 8.45 -0.24 -4.90
N THR A 26 8.04 -1.01 -5.90
CA THR A 26 6.66 -1.06 -6.37
C THR A 26 6.05 -2.41 -6.01
N VAL A 27 4.92 -2.39 -5.31
CA VAL A 27 4.15 -3.59 -4.96
C VAL A 27 2.83 -3.58 -5.73
N SER A 28 2.51 -4.67 -6.43
CA SER A 28 1.19 -4.86 -7.04
C SER A 28 0.32 -5.74 -6.15
N LEU A 29 -0.89 -5.27 -5.85
CA LEU A 29 -1.90 -6.01 -5.09
C LEU A 29 -2.99 -6.62 -5.97
N GLU A 30 -2.95 -6.41 -7.29
CA GLU A 30 -3.95 -6.87 -8.26
C GLU A 30 -4.26 -8.37 -8.12
N SER A 31 -3.23 -9.21 -8.04
CA SER A 31 -3.39 -10.66 -7.89
C SER A 31 -3.96 -11.10 -6.53
N LYS A 32 -4.02 -10.19 -5.55
CA LYS A 32 -4.50 -10.47 -4.19
C LYS A 32 -5.95 -10.05 -3.98
N LEU A 33 -6.50 -9.17 -4.82
CA LEU A 33 -7.85 -8.62 -4.68
C LEU A 33 -8.95 -9.70 -4.66
N GLY A 34 -8.74 -10.80 -5.37
CA GLY A 34 -9.69 -11.93 -5.39
C GLY A 34 -9.71 -12.80 -4.13
N THR A 35 -8.93 -12.46 -3.10
CA THR A 35 -8.88 -13.23 -1.85
C THR A 35 -9.71 -12.57 -0.76
N VAL A 36 -10.27 -13.38 0.14
CA VAL A 36 -11.12 -12.91 1.27
C VAL A 36 -10.43 -11.80 2.06
N ARG A 37 -9.12 -11.92 2.32
CA ARG A 37 -8.37 -10.95 3.14
C ARG A 37 -8.22 -9.58 2.49
N PHE A 38 -8.19 -9.51 1.17
CA PHE A 38 -7.87 -8.30 0.42
C PHE A 38 -9.03 -7.81 -0.45
N GLY A 39 -10.21 -8.43 -0.37
CA GLY A 39 -11.37 -8.07 -1.18
C GLY A 39 -11.80 -6.61 -1.04
N MET A 40 -11.68 -6.02 0.16
CA MET A 40 -11.97 -4.60 0.38
C MET A 40 -11.06 -3.67 -0.42
N LEU A 41 -9.83 -4.09 -0.74
CA LEU A 41 -8.91 -3.28 -1.54
C LEU A 41 -9.28 -3.20 -3.02
N ALA A 42 -10.27 -4.00 -3.48
CA ALA A 42 -10.83 -3.86 -4.82
C ALA A 42 -11.69 -2.59 -4.95
N ASP A 43 -12.13 -2.01 -3.84
CA ASP A 43 -12.70 -0.67 -3.85
C ASP A 43 -11.58 0.36 -4.02
N GLN A 44 -11.60 1.07 -5.15
CA GLN A 44 -10.51 1.96 -5.53
C GLN A 44 -10.43 3.20 -4.62
N GLU A 45 -11.56 3.67 -4.07
CA GLU A 45 -11.59 4.80 -3.14
C GLU A 45 -10.96 4.41 -1.80
N PHE A 46 -11.27 3.22 -1.29
CA PHE A 46 -10.66 2.65 -0.11
C PHE A 46 -9.17 2.38 -0.33
N PHE A 47 -8.78 1.79 -1.46
CA PHE A 47 -7.37 1.54 -1.79
C PHE A 47 -6.51 2.81 -1.75
N ARG A 48 -7.07 3.95 -2.20
CA ARG A 48 -6.38 5.24 -2.22
C ARG A 48 -6.22 5.88 -0.84
N GLN A 49 -6.93 5.40 0.18
CA GLN A 49 -6.78 5.86 1.57
C GLN A 49 -5.57 5.21 2.29
N VAL A 50 -4.66 4.59 1.52
CA VAL A 50 -3.45 3.97 2.06
C VAL A 50 -2.63 4.98 2.87
N SER A 51 -2.12 4.53 4.01
CA SER A 51 -1.22 5.29 4.85
C SER A 51 -0.13 4.40 5.45
N THR A 52 0.87 5.02 6.05
CA THR A 52 1.98 4.33 6.72
C THR A 52 2.29 5.03 8.03
N ASP A 53 2.61 4.26 9.07
CA ASP A 53 3.15 4.76 10.35
C ASP A 53 4.70 4.77 10.38
N GLY A 54 5.33 4.26 9.32
CA GLY A 54 6.78 4.06 9.25
C GLY A 54 7.19 2.58 9.28
N ASN A 55 6.37 1.71 9.88
CA ASN A 55 6.63 0.27 9.92
C ASN A 55 5.72 -0.53 9.01
N CYS A 56 4.46 -0.14 8.87
CA CYS A 56 3.46 -0.90 8.13
C CYS A 56 2.67 -0.02 7.16
N ILE A 57 2.09 -0.66 6.15
CA ILE A 57 1.12 -0.05 5.24
C ILE A 57 -0.27 -0.48 5.69
N ALA A 58 -1.17 0.47 5.88
CA ALA A 58 -2.52 0.24 6.38
C ALA A 58 -3.58 1.00 5.58
N TRP A 59 -4.81 0.51 5.64
CA TRP A 59 -6.00 1.13 5.07
C TRP A 59 -7.09 1.23 6.12
N GLY A 60 -7.80 2.36 6.15
CA GLY A 60 -8.81 2.65 7.15
C GLY A 60 -8.20 2.99 8.53
N LYS A 61 -9.07 3.35 9.47
CA LYS A 61 -8.71 3.48 10.89
C LYS A 61 -8.98 2.13 11.57
N GLY A 62 -7.93 1.34 11.73
CA GLY A 62 -7.90 0.22 12.67
C GLY A 62 -7.24 0.68 13.96
#